data_AF-X0UZH8-F1
#
_entry.id   AF-X0UZH8-F1
#
_cell.length_a   1.000
_cell.length_b   1.000
_cell.length_c   1.000
_cell.angle_alpha   90.00
_cell.angle_beta   90.00
_cell.angle_gamma   90.00
#
_symmetry.space_group_name_H-M   'P 1'
#
loop_
_entity.id
_entity.type
_entity.pdbx_description
1 polymer ?
#
loop_
_entity_poly.entity_id
_entity_poly.type
_entity_poly.pdbx_seq_one_letter_code
_entity_poly.pdbx_strand_id
1 'polypeptide(L)'
;MITDTEVKIKGVRALTEMLGKVGAERFIALIQRESFYYTNWQRTLWEGQNVEEISRNAMKISENQAEQVGAVDQDQCGPTKK
;
A
#
# COMPACT_ATOMS: atom_id res chain seq x y z
N MET A 1 2.91 -6.78 9.15
CA MET A 1 3.51 -6.22 7.93
C MET A 1 2.99 -7.02 6.75
N ILE A 2 2.54 -6.37 5.67
CA ILE A 2 2.11 -7.08 4.45
C ILE A 2 3.35 -7.74 3.83
N THR A 3 3.25 -8.99 3.44
CA THR A 3 4.34 -9.74 2.79
C THR A 3 4.51 -9.32 1.33
N ASP A 4 5.71 -9.49 0.77
CA ASP A 4 5.98 -9.21 -0.65
C ASP A 4 5.00 -9.95 -1.58
N THR A 5 4.62 -11.17 -1.21
CA THR A 5 3.65 -11.98 -1.93
C THR A 5 2.28 -11.33 -1.94
N GLU A 6 1.80 -10.85 -0.78
CA GLU A 6 0.52 -10.16 -0.68
C GLU A 6 0.52 -8.83 -1.45
N VAL A 7 1.64 -8.08 -1.44
CA VAL A 7 1.79 -6.86 -2.24
C VAL A 7 1.64 -7.19 -3.74
N LYS A 8 2.32 -8.23 -4.23
CA LYS A 8 2.23 -8.65 -5.64
C LYS A 8 0.81 -9.09 -6.02
N ILE A 9 0.15 -9.90 -5.20
CA ILE A 9 -1.22 -10.37 -5.46
C ILE A 9 -2.18 -9.18 -5.54
N LYS A 10 -2.12 -8.25 -4.58
CA LYS A 10 -2.95 -7.04 -4.58
C LYS A 10 -2.67 -6.16 -5.81
N GLY A 11 -1.40 -5.99 -6.19
CA GLY A 11 -1.00 -5.23 -7.37
C GLY A 11 -1.54 -5.81 -8.68
N VAL A 12 -1.40 -7.13 -8.88
CA VAL A 12 -1.93 -7.79 -10.09
C VAL A 12 -3.45 -7.69 -10.16
N ARG A 13 -4.15 -7.80 -9.03
CA ARG A 13 -5.60 -7.61 -8.97
C ARG A 13 -5.99 -6.19 -9.39
N ALA A 14 -5.35 -5.17 -8.79
CA ALA A 14 -5.62 -3.77 -9.12
C ALA A 14 -5.35 -3.47 -10.61
N LEU A 15 -4.26 -3.99 -11.17
CA LEU A 15 -3.96 -3.87 -12.60
C LEU A 15 -5.04 -4.52 -13.48
N THR A 16 -5.51 -5.71 -13.09
CA THR A 16 -6.54 -6.43 -13.85
C THR A 16 -7.89 -5.75 -13.80
N GLU A 17 -8.26 -5.18 -12.66
CA GLU A 17 -9.51 -4.43 -12.48
C GLU A 17 -9.50 -3.13 -13.32
N MET A 18 -8.35 -2.44 -13.39
CA MET A 18 -8.23 -1.17 -14.10
C MET A 18 -7.98 -1.31 -15.60
N LEU A 19 -7.16 -2.29 -16.01
CA LEU A 19 -6.67 -2.41 -17.40
C LEU A 19 -7.25 -3.63 -18.14
N GLY A 20 -7.99 -4.50 -17.45
CA GLY A 20 -8.34 -5.82 -17.95
C GLY A 20 -7.15 -6.79 -17.99
N LYS A 21 -7.43 -8.07 -18.24
CA LYS A 21 -6.41 -9.14 -18.21
C LYS A 21 -5.25 -8.90 -19.19
N VAL A 22 -5.57 -8.60 -20.44
CA VAL A 22 -4.56 -8.38 -21.51
C VAL A 22 -3.76 -7.10 -21.24
N GLY A 23 -4.41 -6.04 -20.75
CA GLY A 23 -3.74 -4.79 -20.41
C GLY A 23 -2.78 -4.94 -19.23
N ALA A 24 -3.19 -5.67 -18.19
CA ALA A 24 -2.36 -5.97 -17.04
C ALA A 24 -1.11 -6.79 -17.41
N GLU A 25 -1.26 -7.83 -18.23
CA GLU A 25 -0.13 -8.63 -18.73
C GLU A 25 0.84 -7.78 -19.55
N ARG A 26 0.33 -6.96 -20.47
CA ARG A 26 1.15 -6.04 -21.27
C ARG A 26 1.91 -5.04 -20.38
N PHE A 27 1.26 -4.48 -19.37
CA PHE A 27 1.89 -3.56 -18.42
C PHE A 27 3.06 -4.22 -17.70
N ILE A 28 2.85 -5.43 -17.15
CA ILE A 28 3.89 -6.18 -16.44
C ILE A 28 5.06 -6.48 -17.40
N ALA A 29 4.76 -6.91 -18.64
CA ALA A 29 5.79 -7.17 -19.64
C ALA A 29 6.61 -5.91 -19.99
N LEU A 30 5.98 -4.74 -20.09
CA LEU A 30 6.69 -3.48 -20.35
C LEU A 30 7.59 -3.07 -19.18
N ILE A 31 7.07 -3.14 -17.95
CA ILE A 31 7.84 -2.82 -16.74
C ILE A 31 9.04 -3.76 -16.55
N GLN A 32 8.95 -5.01 -17.01
CA GLN A 32 10.08 -5.95 -16.96
C GLN A 32 11.12 -5.72 -18.07
N ARG A 33 10.69 -5.23 -19.24
CA ARG A 33 11.55 -5.02 -20.41
C ARG A 33 12.27 -3.69 -20.39
N GLU A 34 11.64 -2.66 -19.85
CA GLU A 34 12.11 -1.28 -19.90
C GLU A 34 12.41 -0.79 -18.49
N SER A 35 13.42 0.07 -18.34
CA SER A 35 13.70 0.68 -17.04
C SER A 35 12.58 1.64 -16.67
N PHE A 36 11.85 1.32 -15.60
CA PHE A 36 10.90 2.27 -15.02
C PHE A 36 11.65 3.31 -14.19
N TYR A 37 11.61 4.57 -14.63
CA TYR A 37 12.24 5.69 -13.93
C TYR A 37 11.46 6.08 -12.67
N TYR A 38 11.71 5.35 -11.57
CA TYR A 38 11.08 5.58 -10.27
C TYR A 38 11.17 7.06 -9.82
N THR A 39 12.32 7.71 -9.99
CA THR A 39 12.50 9.12 -9.58
C THR A 39 11.59 10.09 -10.33
N ASN A 40 11.34 9.83 -11.62
CA ASN A 40 10.44 10.68 -12.40
C ASN A 40 9.00 10.49 -11.93
N TRP A 41 8.56 9.25 -11.77
CA TRP A 41 7.24 8.94 -11.25
C TRP A 41 7.03 9.50 -9.83
N GLN A 42 8.01 9.37 -8.93
CA GLN A 42 7.91 9.88 -7.57
C GLN A 42 7.74 11.41 -7.53
N ARG A 43 8.42 12.14 -8.42
CA ARG A 43 8.24 13.61 -8.53
C ARG A 43 6.82 13.98 -8.93
N THR A 44 6.21 13.17 -9.79
CA THR A 44 4.82 13.40 -10.24
C THR A 44 3.76 13.05 -9.19
N LEU A 45 4.11 12.28 -8.16
CA LEU A 45 3.16 11.74 -7.19
C LEU A 45 2.45 12.82 -6.36
N TRP A 46 3.11 13.95 -6.12
CA TRP A 46 2.61 15.07 -5.32
C TRP A 46 2.56 16.37 -6.11
N GLU A 47 2.49 16.28 -7.44
CA GLU A 47 2.34 17.47 -8.27
C GLU A 47 1.10 18.27 -7.83
N GLY A 48 1.31 19.56 -7.54
CA GLY A 48 0.27 20.47 -7.07
C GLY A 48 0.01 20.44 -5.56
N GLN A 49 0.70 19.61 -4.78
CA GLN A 49 0.60 19.61 -3.32
C GLN A 49 1.83 20.27 -2.67
N ASN A 50 1.59 21.06 -1.63
CA ASN A 50 2.67 21.65 -0.84
C ASN A 50 3.13 20.69 0.28
N VAL A 51 4.37 20.83 0.74
CA VAL A 51 5.00 19.98 1.76
C VAL A 51 4.20 19.94 3.06
N GLU A 52 3.68 21.08 3.51
CA GLU A 52 2.83 21.16 4.72
C GLU A 52 1.52 20.38 4.57
N GLU A 53 0.96 20.30 3.36
CA GLU A 53 -0.25 19.54 3.09
C GLU A 53 0.03 18.03 3.09
N ILE A 54 1.12 17.61 2.43
CA ILE A 54 1.59 16.23 2.43
C ILE A 54 1.86 15.77 3.87
N SER A 55 2.58 16.58 4.65
CA SER A 55 2.87 16.31 6.06
C SER A 55 1.60 16.17 6.90
N ARG A 56 0.66 17.12 6.76
CA ARG A 56 -0.63 17.07 7.47
C ARG A 56 -1.44 15.81 7.11
N ASN A 57 -1.45 15.43 5.84
CA ASN A 57 -2.17 14.24 5.38
C ASN A 57 -1.53 12.95 5.92
N ALA A 58 -0.19 12.89 5.95
CA ALA A 58 0.53 11.77 6.56
C ALA A 58 0.21 11.62 8.06
N MET A 59 0.20 12.72 8.81
CA MET A 59 -0.14 12.71 10.24
C MET A 59 -1.55 12.17 10.49
N LYS A 60 -2.55 12.64 9.75
CA LYS A 60 -3.94 12.14 9.85
C LYS A 60 -4.04 10.63 9.60
N ILE A 61 -3.32 10.11 8.60
CA ILE A 61 -3.32 8.66 8.31
C ILE A 61 -2.69 7.88 9.47
N SER A 62 -1.61 8.39 10.06
CA SER A 62 -0.94 7.73 11.20
C SER A 62 -1.81 7.69 12.46
N GLU A 63 -2.57 8.76 12.73
CA GLU A 63 -3.52 8.82 13.84
C GLU A 63 -4.65 7.79 13.66
N ASN A 64 -5.25 7.73 12.46
CA ASN A 64 -6.29 6.75 12.14
C ASN A 64 -5.79 5.30 12.13
N GLN A 65 -4.50 5.06 11.87
CA GLN A 65 -3.90 3.74 11.96
C GLN A 65 -3.61 3.33 13.41
N ALA A 66 -3.25 4.29 14.28
CA ALA A 66 -3.07 4.04 15.70
C ALA A 66 -4.39 3.62 16.39
N GLU A 67 -5.53 4.19 15.97
CA GLU A 67 -6.86 3.81 16.48
C GLU A 67 -7.28 2.38 16.09
N GLN A 68 -6.86 1.90 14.92
CA GLN A 68 -7.18 0.54 14.43
C GLN A 68 -6.36 -0.57 15.11
N VAL A 69 -5.19 -0.25 15.69
CA VAL A 69 -4.35 -1.21 16.41
C VAL A 69 -4.80 -1.39 17.88
N GLY A 70 -5.64 -0.50 18.40
CA GLY A 70 -6.14 -0.55 19.79
C GLY A 70 -7.30 -1.51 20.07
N ALA A 71 -7.86 -2.19 19.06
CA ALA A 71 -9.07 -3.01 19.20
C ALA A 71 -8.84 -4.53 19.15
N VAL A 72 -7.59 -5.00 19.07
CA VAL A 72 -7.27 -6.44 18.95
C VAL A 72 -6.19 -6.83 19.97
N ASP A 73 -6.49 -6.75 21.27
CA ASP A 73 -5.94 -7.67 22.28
C ASP A 73 -6.65 -7.52 23.64
N GLN A 74 -7.92 -7.91 23.73
CA GLN A 74 -8.53 -8.34 24.99
C GLN A 74 -9.48 -9.49 24.69
N ASP A 75 -8.92 -10.66 24.43
CA ASP A 75 -9.53 -11.91 24.90
C ASP A 75 -8.58 -13.09 24.67
N GLN A 76 -8.37 -13.85 25.75
CA GLN A 76 -7.74 -15.18 25.88
C GLN A 76 -6.34 -15.22 26.49
N CYS A 77 -6.27 -15.35 27.83
CA CYS A 77 -6.12 -16.67 28.45
C CYS A 77 -6.29 -16.55 29.99
N GLY A 78 -7.23 -17.31 30.56
CA GLY A 78 -7.53 -17.34 31.99
C GLY A 78 -6.43 -17.98 32.86
N PRO A 79 -6.57 -17.93 34.19
CA PRO A 79 -5.52 -18.31 35.12
C PRO A 79 -5.42 -19.84 35.24
N THR A 80 -4.30 -20.43 34.88
CA THR A 80 -4.01 -21.83 35.25
C THR A 80 -3.55 -21.88 36.70
N LYS A 81 -4.47 -22.29 37.59
CA LYS A 81 -4.14 -22.89 38.90
C LYS A 81 -3.50 -24.26 38.69
N LYS A 82 -2.26 -24.46 39.15
CA LYS A 82 -1.83 -25.53 40.07
C LYS A 82 -0.32 -25.48 40.27
#